data_AF-A0A662GM03-F1
#
_entry.id   AF-A0A662GM03-F1
#
_cell.length_a   1.000
_cell.length_b   1.000
_cell.length_c   1.000
_cell.angle_alpha   90.00
_cell.angle_beta   90.00
_cell.angle_gamma   90.00
#
_symmetry.space_group_name_H-M   'P 1'
#
loop_
_entity.id
_entity.type
_entity.pdbx_description
1 polymer ?
#
loop_
_entity_poly.entity_id
_entity_poly.type
_entity_poly.pdbx_seq_one_letter_code
_entity_poly.pdbx_strand_id
1 'polypeptide(L)'
;MLTLFASAILASTITGSLCGVAGVFVAKLRLSTLTFAVAHAALCGAALGLFLETDPVITAVVLAVATSLVLGPLIDVTGIPSDTLAMVLFSVYNALTFIFIFFSPGPALAAEKVGGILWGSVLAVTKTYLIALFALLYVYLFLLLILWSRFQSILFDRRLAEAEGVNTKPY
;
A
#
# COMPACT_ATOMS: atom_id res chain seq x y z
N MET A 1 0.06 23.12 20.95
CA MET A 1 0.36 23.49 19.54
C MET A 1 1.73 22.99 19.09
N LEU A 2 2.83 23.33 19.77
CA LEU A 2 4.19 22.90 19.36
C LEU A 2 4.34 21.37 19.19
N THR A 3 3.75 20.58 20.08
CA THR A 3 3.77 19.11 20.02
C THR A 3 3.03 18.54 18.81
N LEU A 4 1.96 19.20 18.35
CA LEU A 4 1.17 18.79 17.20
C LEU A 4 1.96 19.03 15.91
N PHE A 5 2.56 20.22 15.76
CA PHE A 5 3.44 20.52 14.63
C PHE A 5 4.69 19.62 14.60
N ALA A 6 5.31 19.35 15.75
CA ALA A 6 6.45 18.43 15.82
C ALA A 6 6.08 17.01 15.36
N SER A 7 4.92 16.49 15.80
CA SER A 7 4.43 15.16 15.39
C SER A 7 4.11 15.11 13.89
N ALA A 8 3.49 16.18 13.36
CA ALA A 8 3.19 16.31 11.94
C ALA A 8 4.48 16.33 11.08
N ILE A 9 5.49 17.11 11.48
CA ILE A 9 6.78 17.19 10.77
C ILE A 9 7.51 15.84 10.80
N LEU A 10 7.56 15.18 11.96
CA LEU A 10 8.18 13.86 12.08
C LEU A 10 7.47 12.83 11.21
N ALA A 11 6.14 12.73 11.31
CA ALA A 11 5.36 11.76 10.54
C ALA A 11 5.47 11.98 9.03
N SER A 12 5.41 13.24 8.57
CA SER A 12 5.58 13.57 7.16
C SER A 12 7.00 13.30 6.65
N THR A 13 8.03 13.54 7.46
CA THR A 13 9.42 13.22 7.10
C THR A 13 9.63 11.70 6.93
N ILE A 14 9.12 10.91 7.88
CA ILE A 14 9.21 9.44 7.83
C ILE A 14 8.45 8.89 6.63
N THR A 15 7.20 9.31 6.46
CA THR A 15 6.32 8.84 5.38
C THR A 15 6.86 9.29 4.01
N GLY A 16 7.32 10.53 3.88
CA GLY A 16 7.94 11.04 2.66
C GLY A 16 9.21 10.28 2.28
N SER A 17 10.03 9.91 3.28
CA SER A 17 11.24 9.10 3.06
C SER A 17 10.89 7.68 2.60
N LEU A 18 9.90 7.04 3.24
CA LEU A 18 9.38 5.73 2.83
C LEU A 18 8.84 5.75 1.39
N CYS A 19 7.98 6.72 1.07
CA CYS A 19 7.42 6.89 -0.27
C CYS A 19 8.50 7.21 -1.30
N GLY A 20 9.50 8.02 -0.96
CA GLY A 20 10.60 8.37 -1.84
C GLY A 20 11.44 7.14 -2.22
N VAL A 21 11.81 6.33 -1.24
CA VAL A 21 12.58 5.09 -1.49
C VAL A 21 11.75 4.07 -2.24
N ALA A 22 10.50 3.81 -1.83
CA ALA A 22 9.60 2.89 -2.53
C ALA A 22 9.33 3.35 -3.98
N GLY A 23 9.18 4.65 -4.20
CA GLY A 23 8.95 5.25 -5.51
C GLY A 23 10.05 4.94 -6.54
N VAL A 24 11.31 4.83 -6.11
CA VAL A 24 12.42 4.43 -7.00
C VAL A 24 12.20 3.02 -7.55
N PHE A 25 11.81 2.07 -6.70
CA PHE A 25 11.51 0.70 -7.12
C PHE A 25 10.29 0.65 -8.03
N VAL A 26 9.22 1.34 -7.65
CA VAL A 26 7.98 1.40 -8.44
C VAL A 26 8.24 1.96 -9.84
N ALA A 27 9.06 3.01 -9.94
CA ALA A 27 9.41 3.62 -11.22
C ALA A 27 10.31 2.70 -12.07
N LYS A 28 11.38 2.14 -11.48
CA LYS A 28 12.33 1.28 -12.21
C LYS A 28 11.71 -0.02 -12.68
N LEU A 29 10.83 -0.62 -11.87
CA LEU A 29 10.15 -1.88 -12.18
C LEU A 29 8.81 -1.68 -12.92
N ARG A 30 8.42 -0.43 -13.22
CA ARG A 30 7.17 -0.08 -13.90
C ARG A 30 5.92 -0.63 -13.20
N LEU A 31 5.89 -0.56 -11.87
CA LEU A 31 4.80 -1.11 -11.03
C LEU A 31 3.73 -0.05 -10.68
N SER A 32 3.72 1.11 -11.36
CA SER A 32 2.85 2.24 -11.02
C SER A 32 1.35 1.87 -11.04
N THR A 33 0.92 1.13 -12.06
CA THR A 33 -0.44 0.62 -12.21
C THR A 33 -0.85 -0.30 -11.04
N LEU A 34 0.06 -1.18 -10.61
CA LEU A 34 -0.17 -2.09 -9.49
C LEU A 34 -0.29 -1.33 -8.17
N THR A 35 0.58 -0.32 -7.93
CA THR A 35 0.47 0.52 -6.72
C THR A 35 -0.87 1.26 -6.65
N PHE A 36 -1.40 1.67 -7.81
CA PHE A 36 -2.71 2.31 -7.90
C PHE A 36 -3.84 1.34 -7.54
N ALA A 37 -3.78 0.08 -7.98
CA ALA A 37 -4.73 -0.95 -7.60
C ALA A 37 -4.70 -1.26 -6.10
N VAL A 38 -3.50 -1.36 -5.51
CA VAL A 38 -3.32 -1.61 -4.06
C VAL A 38 -3.86 -0.45 -3.21
N ALA A 39 -3.71 0.80 -3.65
CA ALA A 39 -4.30 1.95 -2.95
C ALA A 39 -5.84 1.85 -2.91
N HIS A 40 -6.47 1.37 -3.98
CA HIS A 40 -7.93 1.17 -4.01
C HIS A 40 -8.36 -0.09 -3.25
N ALA A 41 -7.50 -1.09 -3.14
CA ALA A 41 -7.72 -2.19 -2.19
C ALA A 41 -7.74 -1.67 -0.75
N ALA A 42 -6.84 -0.75 -0.37
CA ALA A 42 -6.89 -0.12 0.96
C ALA A 42 -8.20 0.64 1.17
N LEU A 43 -8.67 1.38 0.15
CA LEU A 43 -9.95 2.09 0.18
C LEU A 43 -11.14 1.13 0.38
N CYS A 44 -11.19 0.05 -0.39
CA CYS A 44 -12.19 -1.00 -0.26
C CYS A 44 -12.15 -1.65 1.13
N GLY A 45 -10.95 -1.85 1.67
CA GLY A 45 -10.74 -2.42 3.00
C GLY A 45 -11.25 -1.48 4.10
N ALA A 46 -11.03 -0.17 3.97
CA ALA A 46 -11.58 0.82 4.89
C ALA A 46 -13.11 0.83 4.87
N ALA A 47 -13.71 0.80 3.67
CA ALA A 47 -15.17 0.71 3.52
C ALA A 47 -15.75 -0.59 4.09
N LEU A 48 -15.06 -1.72 3.87
CA LEU A 48 -15.41 -3.01 4.48
C LEU A 48 -15.33 -2.95 6.01
N GLY A 49 -14.29 -2.29 6.55
CA GLY A 49 -14.12 -2.14 7.99
C GLY A 49 -15.27 -1.38 8.63
N LEU A 50 -15.71 -0.29 8.00
CA LEU A 50 -16.88 0.46 8.43
C LEU A 50 -18.18 -0.36 8.35
N PHE A 51 -18.37 -1.13 7.27
CA PHE A 51 -19.52 -2.02 7.12
C PHE A 51 -19.57 -3.09 8.21
N LEU A 52 -18.41 -3.64 8.59
CA LEU A 52 -18.28 -4.65 9.64
C LEU A 52 -18.19 -4.06 11.06
N GLU A 53 -18.28 -2.73 11.21
CA GLU A 53 -18.10 -2.02 12.49
C GLU A 53 -16.75 -2.33 13.18
N THR A 54 -15.71 -2.58 12.39
CA THR A 54 -14.32 -2.81 12.83
C THR A 54 -13.44 -1.60 12.54
N ASP A 55 -12.19 -1.61 13.01
CA ASP A 55 -11.24 -0.53 12.73
C ASP A 55 -10.93 -0.44 11.21
N PRO A 56 -11.35 0.65 10.54
CA PRO A 56 -11.17 0.81 9.09
C PRO A 56 -9.70 0.82 8.66
N VAL A 57 -8.79 1.26 9.54
CA VAL A 57 -7.37 1.33 9.21
C VAL A 57 -6.76 -0.07 9.18
N ILE A 58 -7.15 -0.93 10.14
CA ILE A 58 -6.66 -2.31 10.18
C ILE A 58 -7.15 -3.07 8.95
N THR A 59 -8.44 -2.98 8.61
CA THR A 59 -8.99 -3.66 7.44
C THR A 59 -8.43 -3.12 6.12
N ALA A 60 -8.15 -1.82 6.03
CA ALA A 60 -7.46 -1.22 4.89
C ALA A 60 -6.06 -1.81 4.70
N VAL A 61 -5.25 -1.88 5.77
CA VAL A 61 -3.91 -2.46 5.72
C VAL A 61 -3.96 -3.94 5.35
N VAL A 62 -4.86 -4.71 5.97
CA VAL A 62 -5.03 -6.14 5.68
C VAL A 62 -5.38 -6.36 4.21
N LEU A 63 -6.35 -5.61 3.67
CA LEU A 63 -6.76 -5.79 2.28
C LEU A 63 -5.68 -5.32 1.29
N ALA A 64 -4.96 -4.24 1.60
CA ALA A 64 -3.83 -3.78 0.79
C ALA A 64 -2.71 -4.82 0.72
N VAL A 65 -2.31 -5.38 1.87
CA VAL A 65 -1.27 -6.42 1.96
C VAL A 65 -1.72 -7.72 1.30
N ALA A 66 -2.97 -8.15 1.53
CA ALA A 66 -3.52 -9.33 0.86
C ALA A 66 -3.50 -9.15 -0.66
N THR A 67 -3.85 -7.97 -1.16
CA THR A 67 -3.82 -7.65 -2.58
C THR A 67 -2.41 -7.68 -3.16
N SER A 68 -1.43 -7.09 -2.46
CA SER A 68 -0.03 -7.12 -2.92
C SER A 68 0.55 -8.53 -2.94
N LEU A 69 0.16 -9.40 -1.99
CA LEU A 69 0.59 -10.79 -1.95
C LEU A 69 -0.05 -11.65 -3.05
N VAL A 70 -1.32 -11.40 -3.38
CA VAL A 70 -2.06 -12.18 -4.41
C VAL A 70 -1.69 -11.76 -5.82
N LEU A 71 -1.36 -10.47 -6.04
CA LEU A 71 -1.08 -9.91 -7.36
C LEU A 71 0.03 -10.66 -8.11
N GLY A 72 1.17 -10.94 -7.45
CA GLY A 72 2.30 -11.65 -8.09
C GLY A 72 1.92 -13.04 -8.63
N PRO A 73 1.46 -13.96 -7.76
CA PRO A 73 1.02 -15.29 -8.19
C PRO A 73 -0.13 -15.25 -9.20
N LEU A 74 -1.03 -14.27 -9.09
CA LEU A 74 -2.16 -14.15 -10.00
C LEU A 74 -1.71 -13.75 -11.42
N ILE A 75 -0.73 -12.87 -11.55
CA ILE A 75 -0.11 -12.52 -12.84
C ILE A 75 0.55 -13.76 -13.45
N ASP A 76 1.30 -14.52 -12.65
CA ASP A 76 2.01 -15.72 -13.11
C ASP A 76 1.06 -16.82 -13.58
N VAL A 77 -0.05 -17.05 -12.87
CA VAL A 77 -1.02 -18.10 -13.20
C VAL A 77 -1.90 -17.71 -14.39
N THR A 78 -2.32 -16.44 -14.47
CA THR A 78 -3.25 -16.00 -15.53
C THR A 78 -2.55 -15.65 -16.84
N GLY A 79 -1.26 -15.31 -16.79
CA GLY A 79 -0.51 -14.78 -17.94
C GLY A 79 -1.02 -13.43 -18.44
N ILE A 80 -1.93 -12.78 -17.70
CA ILE A 80 -2.49 -11.48 -18.04
C ILE A 80 -1.44 -10.41 -17.74
N PRO A 81 -1.24 -9.41 -18.63
CA PRO A 81 -0.36 -8.29 -18.36
C PRO A 81 -0.68 -7.60 -17.02
N SER A 82 0.35 -7.28 -16.24
CA SER A 82 0.23 -6.69 -14.91
C SER A 82 -0.66 -5.44 -14.88
N ASP A 83 -0.55 -4.59 -15.91
CA ASP A 83 -1.33 -3.35 -16.03
C ASP A 83 -2.82 -3.63 -16.22
N THR A 84 -3.16 -4.64 -17.03
CA THR A 84 -4.55 -5.03 -17.28
C THR A 84 -5.16 -5.61 -16.01
N LEU A 85 -4.45 -6.51 -15.32
CA LEU A 85 -4.92 -7.09 -14.07
C LEU A 85 -5.12 -6.03 -12.99
N ALA A 86 -4.19 -5.06 -12.90
CA ALA A 86 -4.29 -3.94 -11.97
C ALA A 86 -5.55 -3.10 -12.23
N MET A 87 -5.88 -2.81 -13.49
CA MET A 87 -7.07 -2.02 -13.83
C MET A 87 -8.38 -2.78 -13.58
N VAL A 88 -8.39 -4.09 -13.81
CA VAL A 88 -9.54 -4.95 -13.44
C VAL A 88 -9.76 -4.92 -11.93
N LEU A 89 -8.70 -5.14 -11.13
CA LEU A 89 -8.78 -5.09 -9.68
C LEU A 89 -9.21 -3.71 -9.18
N PHE A 90 -8.68 -2.63 -9.76
CA PHE A 90 -9.11 -1.27 -9.47
C PHE A 90 -10.62 -1.11 -9.64
N SER A 91 -11.20 -1.56 -10.77
CA SER A 91 -12.64 -1.48 -11.00
C SER A 91 -13.43 -2.29 -9.98
N VAL A 92 -12.97 -3.50 -9.65
CA VAL A 92 -13.59 -4.37 -8.63
C VAL A 92 -13.57 -3.71 -7.25
N TYR A 93 -12.43 -3.19 -6.80
CA TYR A 93 -12.32 -2.55 -5.50
C TYR A 93 -13.19 -1.30 -5.39
N ASN A 94 -13.28 -0.49 -6.44
CA ASN A 94 -14.17 0.67 -6.43
C ASN A 94 -15.65 0.25 -6.34
N ALA A 95 -16.07 -0.75 -7.13
CA ALA A 95 -17.43 -1.27 -7.04
C ALA A 95 -17.75 -1.78 -5.63
N LEU A 96 -16.85 -2.58 -5.05
CA LEU A 96 -17.01 -3.09 -3.68
C LEU A 96 -17.01 -1.97 -2.63
N THR A 97 -16.16 -0.95 -2.78
CA THR A 97 -16.12 0.22 -1.90
C THR A 97 -17.49 0.88 -1.80
N PHE A 98 -18.10 1.19 -2.95
CA PHE A 98 -19.43 1.83 -2.97
C PHE A 98 -20.52 0.92 -2.43
N ILE A 99 -20.45 -0.39 -2.69
CA ILE A 99 -21.36 -1.38 -2.12
C ILE A 99 -21.26 -1.39 -0.58
N PHE A 100 -20.05 -1.45 -0.02
CA PHE A 100 -19.86 -1.45 1.43
C PHE A 100 -20.30 -0.13 2.08
N ILE A 101 -20.04 1.02 1.44
CA ILE A 101 -20.56 2.31 1.91
C ILE A 101 -22.09 2.32 1.92
N PHE A 102 -22.73 1.81 0.86
CA PHE A 102 -24.19 1.78 0.76
C PHE A 102 -24.84 0.92 1.85
N PHE A 103 -24.22 -0.22 2.17
CA PHE A 103 -24.70 -1.11 3.23
C PHE A 103 -24.24 -0.70 4.65
N SER A 104 -23.36 0.29 4.78
CA SER A 104 -22.90 0.76 6.08
C SER A 104 -23.98 1.56 6.83
N PRO A 105 -24.01 1.50 8.17
CA PRO A 105 -24.89 2.36 8.97
C PRO A 105 -24.58 3.85 8.72
N GLY A 106 -25.55 4.58 8.16
CA GLY A 106 -25.38 5.99 7.79
C GLY A 106 -24.46 6.19 6.57
N PRO A 107 -24.91 5.86 5.34
CA PRO A 107 -24.07 5.87 4.14
C PRO A 107 -23.37 7.21 3.85
N ALA A 108 -24.03 8.34 4.15
CA ALA A 108 -23.43 9.66 3.98
C ALA A 108 -22.21 9.87 4.90
N LEU A 109 -22.33 9.45 6.17
CA LEU A 109 -21.22 9.53 7.13
C LEU A 109 -20.14 8.50 6.82
N ALA A 110 -20.52 7.31 6.33
CA ALA A 110 -19.56 6.31 5.88
C ALA A 110 -18.74 6.83 4.69
N ALA A 111 -19.38 7.45 3.69
CA ALA A 111 -18.70 8.07 2.56
C ALA A 111 -17.71 9.16 3.00
N GLU A 112 -18.11 10.02 3.95
CA GLU A 112 -17.24 11.05 4.52
C GLU A 112 -16.04 10.43 5.25
N LYS A 113 -16.26 9.40 6.09
CA LYS A 113 -15.19 8.71 6.82
C LYS A 113 -14.21 8.00 5.89
N VAL A 114 -14.71 7.28 4.89
CA VAL A 114 -13.87 6.61 3.87
C VAL A 114 -13.07 7.66 3.09
N GLY A 115 -13.71 8.76 2.68
CA GLY A 115 -13.02 9.87 2.03
C GLY A 115 -11.95 10.50 2.92
N GLY A 116 -12.24 10.70 4.21
CA GLY A 116 -11.30 11.23 5.19
C GLY A 116 -10.06 10.34 5.38
N ILE A 117 -10.19 9.03 5.21
CA ILE A 117 -9.05 8.09 5.22
C ILE A 117 -8.23 8.22 3.94
N LEU A 118 -8.88 8.36 2.77
CA LEU A 118 -8.19 8.47 1.48
C LEU A 118 -7.39 9.78 1.35
N TRP A 119 -7.95 10.89 1.81
CA TRP A 119 -7.27 12.20 1.78
C TRP A 119 -6.33 12.39 2.97
N GLY A 120 -6.69 11.86 4.13
CA GLY A 120 -5.89 11.92 5.36
C GLY A 120 -5.76 13.33 5.94
N SER A 121 -5.15 13.40 7.13
CA SER A 121 -4.73 14.66 7.74
C SER A 121 -3.45 14.47 8.53
N VAL A 122 -2.40 15.20 8.17
CA VAL A 122 -1.09 15.17 8.85
C VAL A 122 -1.21 15.70 10.29
N LEU A 123 -2.20 16.54 10.57
CA LEU A 123 -2.44 17.08 11.91
C LEU A 123 -3.11 16.07 12.85
N ALA A 124 -3.73 15.02 12.32
CA ALA A 124 -4.45 14.01 13.10
C ALA A 124 -3.55 12.86 13.60
N VAL A 125 -2.23 12.98 13.46
CA VAL A 125 -1.29 11.94 13.87
C VAL A 125 -1.26 11.79 15.39
N THR A 126 -1.55 10.57 15.86
CA THR A 126 -1.43 10.20 17.28
C THR A 126 -0.07 9.56 17.57
N LYS A 127 0.29 9.48 18.86
CA LYS A 127 1.54 8.81 19.28
C LYS A 127 1.60 7.35 18.82
N THR A 128 0.48 6.64 18.81
CA THR A 128 0.38 5.25 18.36
C THR A 128 0.72 5.13 16.87
N TYR A 129 0.17 6.02 16.03
CA TYR A 129 0.52 6.05 14.60
C TYR A 129 1.99 6.40 14.36
N LEU A 130 2.54 7.30 15.18
CA LEU A 130 3.95 7.68 15.07
C LEU A 130 4.89 6.49 15.39
N ILE A 131 4.58 5.73 16.44
CA ILE A 131 5.31 4.47 16.77
C ILE A 131 5.17 3.46 15.63
N ALA A 132 3.98 3.29 15.07
CA ALA A 132 3.74 2.39 13.95
C ALA A 132 4.55 2.81 12.69
N LEU A 133 4.62 4.11 12.39
CA LEU A 133 5.43 4.64 11.29
C LEU A 133 6.93 4.40 11.51
N PHE A 134 7.43 4.58 12.73
CA PHE A 134 8.82 4.26 13.08
C PHE A 134 9.12 2.77 12.96
N ALA A 135 8.21 1.91 13.42
CA ALA A 135 8.35 0.47 13.28
C ALA A 135 8.37 0.06 11.79
N LEU A 136 7.47 0.62 10.99
CA LEU A 136 7.43 0.39 9.54
C LEU A 136 8.72 0.86 8.85
N LEU A 137 9.22 2.06 9.21
CA LEU A 137 10.50 2.58 8.72
C LEU A 137 11.64 1.62 9.03
N TYR A 138 11.74 1.16 10.28
CA TYR A 138 12.79 0.25 10.70
C TYR A 138 12.73 -1.08 9.95
N VAL A 139 11.55 -1.70 9.86
CA VAL A 139 11.36 -2.96 9.11
C VAL A 139 11.71 -2.77 7.64
N TYR A 140 11.28 -1.67 7.02
CA TYR A 140 11.54 -1.37 5.62
C TYR A 140 13.04 -1.20 5.33
N LEU A 141 13.74 -0.40 6.15
CA LEU A 141 15.18 -0.21 6.02
C LEU A 141 15.95 -1.50 6.30
N PHE A 142 15.54 -2.28 7.30
CA PHE A 142 16.14 -3.57 7.61
C PHE A 142 16.03 -4.55 6.44
N LEU A 143 14.84 -4.65 5.83
CA LEU A 143 14.63 -5.46 4.62
C LEU A 143 15.50 -4.95 3.47
N LEU A 144 15.54 -3.64 3.23
CA LEU A 144 16.39 -3.08 2.19
C LEU A 144 17.87 -3.39 2.40
N LEU A 145 18.38 -3.32 3.63
CA LEU A 145 19.78 -3.62 3.94
C LEU A 145 20.13 -5.08 3.66
N ILE A 146 19.26 -6.02 4.05
CA ILE A 146 19.50 -7.46 3.84
C ILE A 146 19.36 -7.84 2.35
N LEU A 147 18.37 -7.25 1.66
CA LEU A 147 18.06 -7.59 0.28
C LEU A 147 18.76 -6.67 -0.74
N TRP A 148 19.59 -5.73 -0.30
CA TRP A 148 20.14 -4.67 -1.17
C TRP A 148 20.88 -5.24 -2.38
N SER A 149 21.73 -6.24 -2.18
CA SER A 149 22.49 -6.87 -3.27
C SER A 149 21.57 -7.51 -4.31
N ARG A 150 20.50 -8.19 -3.87
CA ARG A 150 19.52 -8.83 -4.76
C ARG A 150 18.71 -7.80 -5.53
N PHE A 151 18.25 -6.76 -4.85
CA PHE A 151 17.52 -5.66 -5.48
C PHE A 151 18.38 -4.92 -6.50
N GLN A 152 19.66 -4.68 -6.23
CA GLN A 152 20.57 -4.05 -7.17
C GLN A 152 20.72 -4.87 -8.46
N SER A 153 20.94 -6.18 -8.36
CA SER A 153 21.02 -7.05 -9.55
C SER A 153 19.72 -7.03 -10.36
N ILE A 154 18.56 -7.12 -9.69
CA ILE A 154 17.24 -7.12 -10.36
C ILE A 154 16.96 -5.77 -11.03
N LEU A 155 17.28 -4.66 -10.36
CA LEU A 155 17.09 -3.31 -10.89
C LEU A 155 18.01 -2.99 -12.08
N PHE A 156 19.16 -3.66 -12.16
CA PHE A 156 20.08 -3.52 -13.29
C PHE A 156 19.58 -4.31 -14.50
N ASP A 157 19.46 -5.63 -14.36
CA ASP A 157 18.87 -6.49 -15.37
C ASP A 157 18.35 -7.78 -14.71
N ARG A 158 17.03 -8.02 -14.83
CA ARG A 158 16.38 -9.19 -14.23
C ARG A 158 16.91 -10.51 -14.78
N ARG A 159 17.23 -10.59 -16.09
CA ARG A 159 17.77 -11.81 -16.71
C ARG A 159 19.22 -12.05 -16.29
N LEU A 160 20.01 -11.00 -16.11
CA LEU A 160 21.36 -11.12 -15.57
C LEU A 160 21.32 -11.64 -14.13
N ALA A 161 20.41 -11.11 -13.30
CA ALA A 161 20.22 -11.59 -11.92
C ALA A 161 19.85 -13.09 -11.89
N GLU A 162 18.98 -13.54 -12.80
CA GLU A 162 18.65 -14.97 -12.96
C GLU A 162 19.86 -15.82 -13.36
N ALA A 163 20.69 -15.32 -14.28
CA ALA A 163 21.92 -15.99 -14.71
C ALA A 163 22.98 -16.07 -13.59
N GLU A 164 23.01 -15.09 -12.69
CA GLU A 164 23.86 -15.07 -11.49
C GLU A 164 23.31 -15.97 -10.35
N GLY A 165 22.19 -16.65 -10.56
CA GLY A 165 21.60 -17.58 -9.59
C GLY A 165 20.65 -16.92 -8.58
N VAL A 166 20.26 -15.66 -8.79
CA VAL A 166 19.23 -15.00 -7.98
C VAL A 166 17.86 -15.49 -8.46
N ASN A 167 17.10 -16.14 -7.56
CA ASN A 167 15.70 -16.43 -7.85
C ASN A 167 14.90 -15.12 -7.83
N THR A 168 14.48 -14.62 -8.99
CA THR A 168 13.77 -13.34 -9.20
C THR A 168 12.25 -13.44 -9.08
N LYS A 169 11.69 -14.63 -8.82
CA LYS A 169 10.24 -14.82 -8.65
C LYS A 169 9.66 -14.23 -7.35
N PRO A 170 10.32 -14.31 -6.19
CA PRO A 170 9.77 -13.76 -4.94
C PRO A 170 10.01 -12.25 -4.77
N TYR A 171 10.60 -11.57 -5.75
CA TYR A 171 11.01 -10.16 -5.71
C TYR A 171 10.29 -9.35 -6.79
#